data_AF-A0A2E4I4K4-F1
#
_entry.id   AF-A0A2E4I4K4-F1
#
_cell.length_a   1.000
_cell.length_b   1.000
_cell.length_c   1.000
_cell.angle_alpha   90.00
_cell.angle_beta   90.00
_cell.angle_gamma   90.00
#
_symmetry.space_group_name_H-M   'P 1'
#
loop_
_entity.id
_entity.type
_entity.pdbx_description
1 polymer ?
#
loop_
_entity_poly.entity_id
_entity_poly.type
_entity_poly.pdbx_seq_one_letter_code
_entity_poly.pdbx_strand_id
1 'polypeptide(L)'
;MSSITAGVAKNYLRSIKQENTLIKVARSWDEAKAAANSAEIFGPHGVDEVQSRQSLRKQASNIHSAESCTTWLNLAFESISDISHEIATKIPSDIIATSPDIFLTKAAAGAFAEAAYDNTLWLLAQESQQHSVHLKFTLFQQGRWPLGIKGQCFYIL
;
A
#
# COMPACT_ATOMS: atom_id res chain seq x y z
N MET A 1 -13.97 -11.51 -6.27
CA MET A 1 -13.74 -10.15 -5.73
C MET A 1 -15.09 -9.49 -5.51
N SER A 2 -15.31 -8.80 -4.38
CA SER A 2 -16.59 -8.13 -4.10
C SER A 2 -16.81 -6.92 -5.02
N SER A 3 -18.06 -6.49 -5.19
CA SER A 3 -18.39 -5.27 -5.95
C SER A 3 -17.74 -4.02 -5.36
N ILE A 4 -17.64 -3.96 -4.03
CA ILE A 4 -17.02 -2.86 -3.28
C ILE A 4 -15.52 -2.77 -3.60
N THR A 5 -14.79 -3.89 -3.49
CA THR A 5 -13.36 -3.94 -3.78
C THR A 5 -13.05 -3.59 -5.23
N ALA A 6 -13.87 -4.07 -6.18
CA ALA A 6 -13.75 -3.70 -7.58
C ALA A 6 -13.94 -2.18 -7.79
N GLY A 7 -14.86 -1.57 -7.05
CA GLY A 7 -15.10 -0.12 -7.06
C GLY A 7 -13.89 0.67 -6.56
N VAL A 8 -13.30 0.28 -5.43
CA VAL A 8 -12.11 0.95 -4.88
C VAL A 8 -10.93 0.83 -5.84
N ALA A 9 -10.70 -0.35 -6.43
CA ALA A 9 -9.62 -0.54 -7.40
C ALA A 9 -9.79 0.33 -8.66
N LYS A 10 -11.02 0.49 -9.15
CA LYS A 10 -11.31 1.41 -10.27
C LYS A 10 -11.08 2.87 -9.90
N ASN A 11 -11.46 3.29 -8.70
CA ASN A 11 -11.20 4.64 -8.23
C ASN A 11 -9.71 4.90 -8.06
N TYR A 12 -8.95 3.91 -7.56
CA TYR A 12 -7.49 3.99 -7.50
C TYR A 12 -6.91 4.26 -8.89
N LEU A 13 -7.28 3.44 -9.88
CA LEU A 13 -6.83 3.62 -11.27
C LEU A 13 -7.19 5.00 -11.85
N ARG A 14 -8.38 5.52 -11.56
CA ARG A 14 -8.76 6.89 -11.95
C ARG A 14 -7.88 7.95 -11.31
N SER A 15 -7.59 7.84 -10.01
CA SER A 15 -6.77 8.83 -9.29
C SER A 15 -5.35 8.96 -9.86
N ILE A 16 -4.84 7.90 -10.48
CA ILE A 16 -3.52 7.87 -11.12
C ILE A 16 -3.59 7.96 -12.66
N LYS A 17 -4.77 8.27 -13.21
CA LYS A 17 -5.02 8.45 -14.65
C LYS A 17 -4.74 7.19 -15.51
N GLN A 18 -5.03 6.01 -14.95
CA GLN A 18 -4.83 4.69 -15.57
C GLN A 18 -6.15 3.93 -15.81
N GLU A 19 -7.20 4.62 -16.25
CA GLU A 19 -8.58 4.08 -16.31
C GLU A 19 -8.75 2.85 -17.21
N ASN A 20 -7.90 2.72 -18.24
CA ASN A 20 -7.94 1.60 -19.18
C ASN A 20 -7.18 0.36 -18.68
N THR A 21 -6.61 0.42 -17.47
CA THR A 21 -5.86 -0.69 -16.88
C THR A 21 -6.80 -1.76 -16.35
N LEU A 22 -6.55 -3.02 -16.74
CA LEU A 22 -7.29 -4.18 -16.28
C LEU A 22 -6.91 -4.52 -14.84
N ILE A 23 -7.88 -4.85 -13.99
CA ILE A 23 -7.62 -5.32 -12.63
C ILE A 23 -7.43 -6.83 -12.68
N LYS A 24 -6.29 -7.32 -12.18
CA LYS A 24 -5.98 -8.75 -12.05
C LYS A 24 -5.71 -9.11 -10.60
N VAL A 25 -6.29 -10.23 -10.16
CA VAL A 25 -6.02 -10.80 -8.84
C VAL A 25 -4.96 -11.89 -9.00
N ALA A 26 -3.81 -11.73 -8.34
CA ALA A 26 -2.80 -12.77 -8.25
C ALA A 26 -3.34 -13.91 -7.37
N ARG A 27 -3.35 -15.13 -7.89
CA ARG A 27 -3.93 -16.30 -7.21
C ARG A 27 -2.91 -17.16 -6.50
N SER A 28 -1.63 -16.89 -6.72
CA SER A 28 -0.53 -17.58 -6.08
C SER A 28 0.58 -16.59 -5.73
N TRP A 29 1.45 -17.00 -4.81
CA TRP A 29 2.63 -16.23 -4.46
C TRP A 29 3.58 -16.04 -5.65
N ASP A 30 3.71 -17.04 -6.53
CA ASP A 30 4.52 -16.94 -7.74
C ASP A 30 3.98 -15.89 -8.71
N GLU A 31 2.66 -15.83 -8.90
CA GLU A 31 2.01 -14.77 -9.68
C GLU A 31 2.22 -13.40 -9.05
N ALA A 32 2.10 -13.31 -7.73
CA ALA A 32 2.30 -12.07 -6.98
C ALA A 32 3.72 -11.55 -7.12
N LYS A 33 4.72 -12.43 -6.93
CA LYS A 33 6.13 -12.13 -7.08
C LYS A 33 6.48 -11.72 -8.52
N ALA A 34 5.94 -12.44 -9.52
CA ALA A 34 6.14 -12.11 -10.92
C ALA A 34 5.50 -10.77 -11.33
N ALA A 35 4.42 -10.37 -10.66
CA ALA A 35 3.81 -9.05 -10.82
C ALA A 35 4.65 -7.95 -10.15
N ALA A 36 5.06 -8.16 -8.90
CA ALA A 36 5.86 -7.20 -8.12
C ALA A 36 7.22 -6.90 -8.78
N ASN A 37 8.00 -7.92 -9.13
CA ASN A 37 9.33 -7.76 -9.76
C ASN A 37 9.28 -7.00 -11.10
N SER A 38 8.14 -7.02 -11.78
CA SER A 38 7.97 -6.30 -13.05
C SER A 38 7.41 -4.90 -12.89
N ALA A 39 6.80 -4.59 -11.74
CA ALA A 39 6.32 -3.25 -11.42
C ALA A 39 7.47 -2.30 -11.06
N GLU A 40 8.61 -2.83 -10.60
CA GLU A 40 9.85 -2.07 -10.35
C GLU A 40 10.46 -1.47 -11.63
N ILE A 41 10.08 -1.98 -12.81
CA ILE A 41 10.52 -1.44 -14.10
C ILE A 41 9.61 -0.26 -14.45
N PHE A 42 9.92 0.90 -13.89
CA PHE A 42 9.22 2.17 -14.12
C PHE A 42 9.05 2.45 -15.62
N GLY A 43 7.83 2.21 -16.14
CA GLY A 43 7.38 2.85 -17.36
C GLY A 43 7.03 4.33 -17.08
N PRO A 44 6.87 5.17 -18.12
CA PRO A 44 6.48 6.60 -18.02
C PRO A 44 5.08 6.86 -17.41
N HIS A 45 4.46 5.83 -16.85
CA HIS A 45 3.08 5.76 -16.38
C HIS A 45 2.97 5.20 -14.95
N GLY A 46 4.10 4.89 -14.31
CA GLY A 46 4.16 4.46 -12.91
C GLY A 46 3.85 5.62 -11.96
N VAL A 47 3.25 5.31 -10.81
CA VAL A 47 3.09 6.26 -9.72
C VAL A 47 4.47 6.44 -9.08
N ASP A 48 5.00 7.65 -9.09
CA ASP A 48 6.19 7.98 -8.31
C ASP A 48 5.79 8.11 -6.83
N GLU A 49 5.91 7.01 -6.11
CA GLU A 49 5.57 6.91 -4.69
C GLU A 49 6.50 7.76 -3.82
N VAL A 50 7.75 7.97 -4.25
CA VAL A 50 8.69 8.85 -3.54
C VAL A 50 8.23 10.30 -3.68
N GLN A 51 7.92 10.75 -4.89
CA GLN A 51 7.41 12.10 -5.14
C GLN A 51 6.06 12.32 -4.45
N SER A 52 5.17 11.32 -4.45
CA SER A 52 3.89 11.39 -3.75
C SER A 52 4.08 11.60 -2.25
N ARG A 53 4.95 10.81 -1.60
CA ARG A 53 5.29 10.97 -0.18
C ARG A 53 5.87 12.33 0.14
N GLN A 54 6.81 12.82 -0.69
CA GLN A 54 7.40 14.14 -0.52
C GLN A 54 6.35 15.26 -0.61
N SER A 55 5.42 15.14 -1.56
CA SER A 55 4.34 16.10 -1.76
C SER A 55 3.38 16.14 -0.56
N LEU A 56 2.94 14.97 -0.09
CA LEU A 56 2.08 14.85 1.10
C LEU A 56 2.78 15.38 2.35
N ARG A 57 4.06 15.06 2.55
CA ARG A 57 4.83 15.54 3.70
C ARG A 57 4.96 17.07 3.69
N LYS A 58 5.21 17.66 2.52
CA LYS A 58 5.27 19.12 2.36
C LYS A 58 3.93 19.76 2.69
N GLN A 59 2.83 19.20 2.19
CA GLN A 59 1.47 19.67 2.47
C GLN A 59 1.12 19.58 3.96
N ALA A 60 1.36 18.42 4.59
CA ALA A 60 1.17 18.22 6.01
C ALA A 60 1.97 19.25 6.85
N SER A 61 3.22 19.52 6.47
CA SER A 61 4.06 20.51 7.15
C SER A 61 3.55 21.94 6.98
N ASN A 62 2.93 22.27 5.86
CA ASN A 62 2.30 23.59 5.65
C ASN A 62 1.05 23.77 6.51
N ILE A 63 0.31 22.70 6.79
CA ILE A 63 -0.92 22.73 7.60
C ILE A 63 -0.59 22.76 9.09
N HIS A 64 0.38 21.95 9.52
CA HIS A 64 0.60 21.66 10.93
C HIS A 64 1.94 22.15 11.50
N SER A 65 2.75 22.86 10.69
CA SER A 65 4.18 23.10 10.92
C SER A 65 5.05 21.85 10.73
N ALA A 66 6.30 22.06 10.32
CA ALA A 66 7.25 20.97 10.10
C ALA A 66 7.60 20.20 11.40
N GLU A 67 7.63 20.90 12.53
CA GLU A 67 7.94 20.31 13.84
C GLU A 67 6.82 19.37 14.30
N SER A 68 5.57 19.85 14.34
CA SER A 68 4.44 18.99 14.76
C SER A 68 4.24 17.82 13.79
N CYS A 69 4.40 18.05 12.48
CA CYS A 69 4.36 16.97 11.49
C CYS A 69 5.42 15.90 11.78
N THR A 70 6.64 16.29 12.15
CA THR A 70 7.71 15.34 12.50
C THR A 70 7.37 14.56 13.77
N THR A 71 6.87 15.25 14.82
CA THR A 71 6.46 14.60 16.07
C THR A 71 5.38 13.56 15.84
N TRP A 72 4.32 13.88 15.09
CA TRP A 72 3.22 12.94 14.84
C TRP A 72 3.62 11.79 13.92
N LEU A 73 4.49 12.03 12.93
CA LEU A 73 5.03 10.96 12.10
C LEU A 73 5.89 9.99 12.93
N ASN A 74 6.66 10.48 13.89
CA ASN A 74 7.44 9.62 14.78
C ASN A 74 6.54 8.75 15.68
N LEU A 75 5.51 9.35 16.29
CA LEU A 75 4.53 8.61 17.10
C LEU A 75 3.79 7.54 16.29
N ALA A 76 3.39 7.87 15.06
CA ALA A 76 2.78 6.91 14.15
C ALA A 76 3.77 5.79 13.78
N PHE A 77 5.04 6.14 13.50
CA PHE A 77 6.08 5.17 13.17
C PHE A 77 6.35 4.18 14.30
N GLU A 78 6.35 4.62 15.55
CA GLU A 78 6.45 3.72 16.72
C GLU A 78 5.31 2.70 16.73
N SER A 79 4.06 3.17 16.62
CA SER A 79 2.87 2.30 16.60
C SER A 79 2.88 1.33 15.41
N ILE A 80 3.25 1.82 14.23
CA ILE A 80 3.35 1.01 13.02
C ILE A 80 4.44 -0.06 13.19
N SER A 81 5.58 0.29 13.78
CA SER A 81 6.69 -0.64 14.00
C SER A 81 6.31 -1.76 14.95
N ASP A 82 5.59 -1.46 16.04
CA ASP A 82 5.10 -2.46 16.98
C ASP A 82 4.15 -3.47 16.32
N ILE A 83 3.17 -2.98 15.55
CA ILE A 83 2.23 -3.85 14.83
C ILE A 83 2.96 -4.65 13.75
N SER A 84 3.90 -4.05 13.03
CA SER A 84 4.70 -4.75 12.02
C SER A 84 5.53 -5.88 12.63
N HIS A 85 6.12 -5.63 13.80
CA HIS A 85 6.84 -6.65 14.55
C HIS A 85 5.91 -7.78 14.99
N GLU A 86 4.70 -7.46 15.44
CA GLU A 86 3.69 -8.46 15.79
C GLU A 86 3.32 -9.32 14.57
N ILE A 87 3.03 -8.72 13.41
CA ILE A 87 2.73 -9.45 12.17
C ILE A 87 3.89 -10.37 11.77
N ALA A 88 5.13 -9.91 11.90
CA ALA A 88 6.30 -10.68 11.51
C ALA A 88 6.58 -11.88 12.44
N THR A 89 6.16 -11.81 13.70
CA THR A 89 6.52 -12.80 14.74
C THR A 89 5.37 -13.71 15.16
N LYS A 90 4.12 -13.23 15.12
CA LYS A 90 2.93 -13.98 15.54
C LYS A 90 2.23 -14.58 14.33
N ILE A 91 2.73 -15.74 13.90
CA ILE A 91 2.07 -16.54 12.86
C ILE A 91 1.19 -17.59 13.54
N PRO A 92 -0.11 -17.65 13.23
CA PRO A 92 -0.98 -18.74 13.69
C PRO A 92 -0.41 -20.12 13.33
N SER A 93 -0.45 -21.06 14.26
CA SER A 93 0.17 -22.40 14.14
C SER A 93 -0.36 -23.19 12.93
N ASP A 94 -1.61 -22.99 12.59
CA ASP A 94 -2.32 -23.54 11.44
C ASP A 94 -1.79 -23.02 10.09
N ILE A 95 -1.34 -21.76 10.04
CA ILE A 95 -0.66 -21.20 8.87
C ILE A 95 0.75 -21.79 8.75
N ILE A 96 1.50 -21.92 9.85
CA ILE A 96 2.84 -22.52 9.84
C ILE A 96 2.79 -23.97 9.31
N ALA A 97 1.76 -24.74 9.70
CA ALA A 97 1.58 -26.12 9.28
C ALA A 97 1.25 -26.28 7.79
N THR A 98 0.66 -25.25 7.16
CA THR A 98 0.17 -25.29 5.77
C THR A 98 1.03 -24.47 4.80
N SER A 99 1.81 -23.52 5.30
CA SER A 99 2.72 -22.68 4.53
C SER A 99 3.91 -22.24 5.41
N PRO A 100 5.03 -22.99 5.38
CA PRO A 100 6.21 -22.69 6.21
C PRO A 100 7.04 -21.51 5.68
N ASP A 101 6.53 -20.74 4.72
CA ASP A 101 7.28 -19.64 4.10
C ASP A 101 7.33 -18.42 5.04
N ILE A 102 8.38 -18.39 5.86
CA ILE A 102 8.72 -17.30 6.78
C ILE A 102 8.88 -15.94 6.08
N PHE A 103 9.04 -15.91 4.75
CA PHE A 103 9.15 -14.65 4.02
C PHE A 103 7.80 -13.99 3.80
N LEU A 104 6.69 -14.76 3.82
CA LEU A 104 5.35 -14.21 3.62
C LEU A 104 4.97 -13.23 4.74
N THR A 105 5.27 -13.56 5.99
CA THR A 105 4.91 -12.71 7.13
C THR A 105 5.79 -11.48 7.24
N LYS A 106 7.08 -11.60 6.87
CA LYS A 106 7.96 -10.45 6.72
C LYS A 106 7.50 -9.53 5.59
N ALA A 107 7.07 -10.09 4.46
CA ALA A 107 6.51 -9.32 3.35
C ALA A 107 5.22 -8.61 3.75
N ALA A 108 4.32 -9.30 4.46
CA ALA A 108 3.09 -8.71 4.99
C ALA A 108 3.36 -7.59 6.00
N ALA A 109 4.32 -7.78 6.91
CA ALA A 109 4.74 -6.76 7.87
C ALA A 109 5.30 -5.51 7.16
N GLY A 110 6.16 -5.70 6.16
CA GLY A 110 6.70 -4.59 5.35
C GLY A 110 5.61 -3.86 4.57
N ALA A 111 4.71 -4.60 3.93
CA ALA A 111 3.56 -4.03 3.20
C ALA A 111 2.63 -3.22 4.09
N PHE A 112 2.35 -3.74 5.29
CA PHE A 112 1.58 -3.03 6.30
C PHE A 112 2.29 -1.75 6.71
N ALA A 113 3.59 -1.83 7.04
CA ALA A 113 4.37 -0.68 7.50
C ALA A 113 4.35 0.46 6.49
N GLU A 114 4.58 0.15 5.22
CA GLU A 114 4.57 1.11 4.12
C GLU A 114 3.17 1.70 3.90
N ALA A 115 2.15 0.86 3.77
CA ALA A 115 0.78 1.32 3.52
C ALA A 115 0.24 2.17 4.68
N ALA A 116 0.55 1.81 5.93
CA ALA A 116 0.15 2.55 7.11
C ALA A 116 0.87 3.91 7.19
N TYR A 117 2.17 3.94 6.92
CA TYR A 117 2.95 5.18 6.92
C TYR A 117 2.45 6.17 5.87
N ASP A 118 2.21 5.69 4.64
CA ASP A 118 1.66 6.51 3.57
C ASP A 118 0.26 7.04 3.95
N ASN A 119 -0.58 6.20 4.54
CA ASN A 119 -1.90 6.63 5.00
C ASN A 119 -1.81 7.67 6.14
N THR A 120 -0.81 7.60 7.02
CA THR A 120 -0.53 8.67 8.00
C THR A 120 -0.18 9.98 7.30
N LEU A 121 0.67 9.96 6.26
CA LEU A 121 0.98 11.15 5.48
C LEU A 121 -0.28 11.73 4.81
N TRP A 122 -1.14 10.88 4.26
CA TRP A 122 -2.43 11.30 3.69
C TRP A 122 -3.34 11.96 4.74
N LEU A 123 -3.45 11.38 5.93
CA LEU A 123 -4.23 11.93 7.04
C LEU A 123 -3.72 13.33 7.44
N LEU A 124 -2.41 13.47 7.64
CA LEU A 124 -1.80 14.73 8.05
C LEU A 124 -1.84 15.79 6.94
N ALA A 125 -1.82 15.38 5.67
CA ALA A 125 -1.99 16.29 4.53
C ALA A 125 -3.45 16.73 4.34
N GLN A 126 -4.40 16.13 5.08
CA GLN A 126 -5.84 16.35 4.95
C GLN A 126 -6.33 16.21 3.50
N GLU A 127 -5.77 15.24 2.79
CA GLU A 127 -6.07 15.04 1.37
C GLU A 127 -7.44 14.38 1.15
N SER A 128 -7.91 14.46 -0.08
CA SER A 128 -9.20 13.88 -0.48
C SER A 128 -9.23 12.36 -0.28
N GLN A 129 -10.41 11.81 0.02
CA GLN A 129 -10.65 10.36 0.00
C GLN A 129 -10.48 9.73 -1.39
N GLN A 130 -10.45 10.55 -2.45
CA GLN A 130 -10.13 10.06 -3.80
C GLN A 130 -8.62 10.05 -4.09
N HIS A 131 -7.78 10.41 -3.11
CA HIS A 131 -6.33 10.35 -3.26
C HIS A 131 -5.83 8.91 -3.36
N SER A 132 -4.84 8.68 -4.22
CA SER A 132 -4.33 7.34 -4.57
C SER A 132 -3.85 6.55 -3.34
N VAL A 133 -3.16 7.22 -2.41
CA VAL A 133 -2.70 6.64 -1.14
C VAL A 133 -3.85 6.09 -0.28
N HIS A 134 -4.91 6.88 -0.08
CA HIS A 134 -6.07 6.44 0.69
C HIS A 134 -6.76 5.23 0.05
N LEU A 135 -6.89 5.26 -1.28
CA LEU A 135 -7.52 4.18 -2.04
C LEU A 135 -6.68 2.90 -2.00
N LYS A 136 -5.34 2.99 -2.07
CA LYS A 136 -4.44 1.84 -1.85
C LYS A 136 -4.60 1.26 -0.45
N PHE A 137 -4.61 2.11 0.58
CA PHE A 137 -4.78 1.66 1.96
C PHE A 137 -6.16 1.02 2.17
N THR A 138 -7.21 1.56 1.55
CA THR A 138 -8.56 0.96 1.58
C THR A 138 -8.58 -0.43 0.93
N LEU A 139 -7.87 -0.64 -0.18
CA LEU A 139 -7.70 -1.99 -0.75
C LEU A 139 -6.99 -2.91 0.24
N PHE A 140 -5.90 -2.44 0.85
CA PHE A 140 -5.14 -3.21 1.84
C PHE A 140 -6.04 -3.65 3.01
N GLN A 141 -6.84 -2.74 3.56
CA GLN A 141 -7.82 -3.04 4.62
C GLN A 141 -8.88 -4.07 4.22
N GLN A 142 -9.18 -4.20 2.92
CA GLN A 142 -10.08 -5.23 2.39
C GLN A 142 -9.38 -6.57 2.13
N GLY A 143 -8.14 -6.74 2.61
CA GLY A 143 -7.30 -7.89 2.35
C GLY A 143 -6.87 -7.97 0.88
N ARG A 144 -6.73 -6.82 0.22
CA ARG A 144 -6.20 -6.72 -1.14
C ARG A 144 -4.93 -5.89 -1.19
N TRP A 145 -3.78 -6.52 -1.29
CA TRP A 145 -2.51 -5.80 -1.38
C TRP A 145 -2.27 -5.33 -2.83
N PRO A 146 -2.20 -4.01 -3.10
CA PRO A 146 -1.77 -3.50 -4.40
C PRO A 146 -0.30 -3.85 -4.69
N LEU A 147 -0.05 -4.71 -5.68
CA LEU A 147 1.29 -5.16 -6.07
C LEU A 147 1.94 -4.24 -7.12
N GLY A 148 1.12 -3.45 -7.84
CA GLY A 148 1.57 -2.50 -8.84
C GLY A 148 0.95 -2.72 -10.22
N ILE A 149 1.39 -1.93 -11.19
CA ILE A 149 0.92 -1.98 -12.57
C ILE A 149 2.02 -2.56 -13.46
N LYS A 150 1.67 -3.59 -14.23
CA LYS A 150 2.53 -4.20 -15.24
C LYS A 150 1.79 -4.23 -16.58
N GLY A 151 2.34 -3.58 -17.59
CA GLY A 151 1.69 -3.43 -18.89
C GLY A 151 0.33 -2.74 -18.72
N GLN A 152 -0.75 -3.40 -19.14
CA GLN A 152 -2.13 -2.90 -18.98
C GLN A 152 -2.86 -3.55 -17.80
N CYS A 153 -2.13 -4.07 -16.80
CA CYS A 153 -2.73 -4.81 -15.70
C CYS A 153 -2.27 -4.25 -14.34
N PHE A 154 -3.24 -3.89 -13.50
CA PHE A 154 -3.05 -3.58 -12.09
C PHE A 154 -3.27 -4.85 -11.28
N TYR A 155 -2.23 -5.29 -10.60
CA TYR A 155 -2.23 -6.52 -9.83
C TYR A 155 -2.54 -6.23 -8.37
N ILE A 156 -3.46 -7.03 -7.83
CA ILE A 156 -3.77 -7.09 -6.40
C ILE A 156 -3.66 -8.53 -5.91
N LEU A 157 -3.20 -8.71 -4.68
CA LEU A 157 -3.21 -10.01 -3.98
C LEU A 157 -4.46 -10.11 -3.12
#